data_AF-A0A818KEI8-F1
#
_entry.id   AF-A0A818KEI8-F1
#
_cell.length_a   1.000
_cell.length_b   1.000
_cell.length_c   1.000
_cell.angle_alpha   90.00
_cell.angle_beta   90.00
_cell.angle_gamma   90.00
#
_symmetry.space_group_name_H-M   'P 1'
#
loop_
_entity.id
_entity.type
_entity.pdbx_description
1 polymer ?
#
loop_
_entity_poly.entity_id
_entity_poly.type
_entity_poly.pdbx_seq_one_letter_code
_entity_poly.pdbx_strand_id
1 'polypeptide(L)'
;MAYLQHNQYGFKDTSVNVNVPNNDVARLMYYLNCVCSAIQYNDSDLSRFRNYRNWSSLSSEDIRLLLVLCLTLRPDLLDDKVFFHSDALCGDSSNKFFEISQVRNQLLAVQSIVIAGRTCQVTKIMTYKMSWMQNNYLNPLQRLTQQYRPRTTRTSTCIIS
;
A
#
# COMPACT_ATOMS: atom_id res chain seq x y z
N MET A 1 17.42 7.52 10.39
CA MET A 1 17.51 6.24 9.67
C MET A 1 17.56 5.14 10.71
N ALA A 2 16.49 4.36 10.84
CA ALA A 2 16.46 3.20 11.73
C ALA A 2 17.11 2.01 11.01
N TYR A 3 18.23 1.52 11.54
CA TYR A 3 18.89 0.33 11.02
C TYR A 3 18.25 -0.91 11.67
N LEU A 4 17.55 -1.72 10.87
CA LEU A 4 17.02 -2.99 11.33
C LEU A 4 18.18 -3.99 11.45
N GLN A 5 18.66 -4.21 12.68
CA GLN A 5 19.68 -5.23 12.95
C GLN A 5 19.08 -6.64 12.83
N HIS A 6 19.83 -7.50 12.15
CA HIS A 6 19.46 -8.86 11.79
C HIS A 6 19.57 -9.80 13.00
N ASN A 7 18.61 -9.74 13.92
CA ASN A 7 18.47 -10.79 14.92
C ASN A 7 17.62 -11.93 14.34
N GLN A 8 18.28 -13.02 13.96
CA GLN A 8 17.70 -14.21 13.33
C GLN A 8 16.70 -15.00 14.20
N TYR A 9 16.30 -14.48 15.37
CA TYR A 9 15.53 -15.20 16.38
C TYR A 9 14.22 -14.51 16.82
N GLY A 10 13.77 -13.45 16.15
CA GLY A 10 12.68 -12.62 16.66
C GLY A 10 11.53 -12.26 15.73
N PHE A 11 11.47 -12.78 14.49
CA PHE A 11 10.40 -12.41 13.56
C PHE A 11 9.78 -13.65 12.93
N LYS A 12 8.51 -13.88 13.21
CA LYS A 12 7.71 -14.90 12.54
C LYS A 12 7.28 -14.40 11.16
N ASP A 13 7.89 -14.96 10.12
CA ASP A 13 7.51 -14.72 8.73
C ASP A 13 6.08 -15.25 8.50
N THR A 14 5.19 -14.38 7.98
CA THR A 14 3.82 -14.72 7.60
C THR A 14 3.53 -14.39 6.14
N SER A 15 4.58 -14.26 5.34
CA SER A 15 4.52 -13.95 3.92
C SER A 15 3.91 -15.09 3.13
N VAL A 16 3.27 -14.74 2.02
CA VAL A 16 2.72 -15.69 1.06
C VAL A 16 3.18 -15.28 -0.33
N ASN A 17 3.61 -16.27 -1.13
CA ASN A 17 3.93 -16.02 -2.52
C ASN A 17 2.63 -15.79 -3.31
N VAL A 18 2.59 -14.70 -4.07
CA VAL A 18 1.42 -14.32 -4.86
C VAL A 18 1.86 -13.88 -6.25
N ASN A 19 1.10 -14.30 -7.25
CA ASN A 19 1.22 -13.77 -8.60
C ASN A 19 0.25 -12.59 -8.76
N VAL A 20 0.78 -11.41 -9.06
CA VAL A 20 0.00 -10.19 -9.28
C VAL A 20 -0.13 -9.94 -10.78
N PRO A 21 -1.34 -9.75 -11.32
CA PRO A 21 -1.52 -9.45 -12.74
C PRO A 21 -0.70 -8.24 -13.19
N ASN A 22 -0.18 -8.29 -14.43
CA ASN A 22 0.57 -7.19 -15.02
C ASN A 22 -0.37 -6.05 -15.49
N ASN A 23 -1.05 -5.41 -14.55
CA ASN A 23 -2.00 -4.34 -14.79
C ASN A 23 -1.91 -3.30 -13.66
N ASP A 24 -1.97 -2.01 -13.99
CA ASP A 24 -1.76 -0.94 -13.00
C ASP A 24 -2.83 -0.93 -11.90
N VAL A 25 -4.09 -1.20 -12.24
CA VAL A 25 -5.19 -1.27 -11.28
C VAL A 25 -4.96 -2.47 -10.34
N ALA A 26 -4.65 -3.64 -10.90
CA ALA A 26 -4.36 -4.84 -10.11
C ALA A 26 -3.21 -4.62 -9.13
N ARG A 27 -2.14 -3.93 -9.56
CA ARG A 27 -0.99 -3.62 -8.73
C ARG A 27 -1.31 -2.66 -7.59
N LEU A 28 -2.11 -1.61 -7.82
CA LEU A 28 -2.57 -0.72 -6.76
C LEU A 28 -3.53 -1.42 -5.78
N MET A 29 -4.42 -2.29 -6.26
CA MET A 29 -5.25 -3.13 -5.40
C MET A 29 -4.41 -4.07 -4.53
N TYR A 30 -3.33 -4.62 -5.10
CA TYR A 30 -2.40 -5.46 -4.36
C TYR A 30 -1.63 -4.67 -3.29
N TYR A 31 -1.17 -3.46 -3.60
CA TYR A 31 -0.61 -2.53 -2.61
C TYR A 31 -1.61 -2.29 -1.46
N LEU A 32 -2.85 -1.95 -1.78
CA LEU A 32 -3.88 -1.70 -0.77
C LEU A 32 -4.13 -2.95 0.09
N ASN A 33 -4.18 -4.13 -0.52
CA ASN A 33 -4.29 -5.37 0.22
C ASN A 33 -3.11 -5.61 1.17
N CYS A 34 -1.89 -5.23 0.79
CA CYS A 34 -0.72 -5.30 1.68
C CYS A 34 -0.87 -4.36 2.88
N VAL A 35 -1.29 -3.11 2.65
CA VAL A 35 -1.58 -2.15 3.74
C VAL A 35 -2.62 -2.74 4.68
N CYS A 36 -3.79 -3.14 4.19
CA CYS A 36 -4.86 -3.72 4.99
C CYS A 36 -4.51 -5.07 5.67
N SER A 37 -3.44 -5.74 5.24
CA SER A 37 -2.94 -6.93 5.93
C SER A 37 -2.00 -6.59 7.09
N ALA A 38 -1.39 -5.41 7.05
CA ALA A 38 -0.46 -4.92 8.08
C ALA A 38 -1.17 -4.14 9.20
N ILE A 39 -2.28 -3.47 8.87
CA ILE A 39 -3.10 -2.73 9.82
C ILE A 39 -4.51 -3.32 9.93
N GLN A 40 -5.10 -3.29 11.13
CA GLN A 40 -6.53 -3.54 11.34
C GLN A 40 -7.35 -2.38 10.79
N TYR A 41 -7.50 -2.36 9.46
CA TYR A 41 -8.40 -1.47 8.76
C TYR A 41 -9.57 -2.31 8.27
N ASN A 42 -10.55 -2.53 9.15
CA ASN A 42 -11.74 -3.32 8.84
C ASN A 42 -12.84 -2.38 8.35
N ASP A 43 -12.85 -2.14 7.04
CA ASP A 43 -13.91 -1.42 6.37
C ASP A 43 -14.43 -2.34 5.26
N SER A 44 -15.69 -2.78 5.38
CA SER A 44 -16.33 -3.70 4.45
C SER A 44 -16.29 -3.17 3.02
N ASP A 45 -16.29 -1.85 2.86
CA ASP A 45 -16.26 -1.19 1.56
C ASP A 45 -14.91 -1.33 0.84
N LEU A 46 -13.83 -1.65 1.58
CA LEU A 46 -12.50 -1.90 1.01
C LEU A 46 -12.30 -3.31 0.47
N SER A 47 -13.17 -4.26 0.82
CA SER A 47 -13.03 -5.66 0.40
C SER A 47 -12.90 -5.80 -1.12
N ARG A 48 -13.71 -5.06 -1.90
CA ARG A 48 -13.66 -5.03 -3.36
C ARG A 48 -12.32 -4.54 -3.91
N PHE A 49 -11.70 -3.56 -3.26
CA PHE A 49 -10.43 -2.95 -3.68
C PHE A 49 -9.22 -3.81 -3.31
N ARG A 50 -9.41 -4.88 -2.54
CA ARG A 50 -8.34 -5.81 -2.14
C ARG A 50 -8.26 -7.04 -3.05
N ASN A 51 -9.30 -7.34 -3.83
CA ASN A 51 -9.32 -8.48 -4.74
C ASN A 51 -8.60 -8.16 -6.07
N TYR A 52 -7.28 -8.02 -6.01
CA TYR A 52 -6.45 -7.68 -7.17
C TYR A 52 -6.51 -8.70 -8.32
N ARG A 53 -6.99 -9.93 -8.08
CA ARG A 53 -7.21 -10.93 -9.13
C ARG A 53 -8.43 -10.60 -9.99
N ASN A 54 -9.39 -9.87 -9.44
CA ASN A 54 -10.62 -9.45 -10.11
C ASN A 54 -10.62 -7.95 -10.46
N TRP A 55 -9.45 -7.41 -10.80
CA TRP A 55 -9.29 -5.98 -11.11
C TRP A 55 -10.19 -5.49 -12.26
N SER A 56 -10.50 -6.38 -13.22
CA SER A 56 -11.32 -6.06 -14.38
C SER A 56 -12.79 -5.84 -14.06
N SER A 57 -13.24 -6.15 -12.85
CA SER A 57 -14.62 -5.88 -12.42
C SER A 57 -14.83 -4.46 -11.89
N LEU A 58 -13.77 -3.67 -11.69
CA LEU A 58 -13.89 -2.31 -11.19
C LEU A 58 -14.41 -1.37 -12.28
N SER A 59 -15.41 -0.56 -11.95
CA SER A 59 -15.87 0.52 -12.82
C SER A 59 -14.87 1.68 -12.87
N SER A 60 -15.05 2.62 -13.80
CA SER A 60 -14.22 3.83 -13.83
C SER A 60 -14.31 4.65 -12.54
N GLU A 61 -15.49 4.70 -11.92
CA GLU A 61 -15.65 5.39 -10.62
C GLU A 61 -14.95 4.64 -9.49
N ASP A 62 -15.03 3.30 -9.48
CA ASP A 62 -14.27 2.49 -8.52
C ASP A 62 -12.77 2.71 -8.65
N ILE A 63 -12.25 2.83 -9.88
CA ILE A 63 -10.82 3.11 -10.11
C ILE A 63 -10.44 4.50 -9.57
N ARG A 64 -11.29 5.51 -9.74
CA ARG A 64 -11.05 6.84 -9.13
C ARG A 64 -11.04 6.76 -7.60
N LEU A 65 -11.96 6.01 -7.01
CA LEU A 65 -11.98 5.80 -5.56
C LEU A 65 -10.74 5.05 -5.08
N LEU A 66 -10.28 4.02 -5.81
CA LEU A 66 -9.03 3.32 -5.54
C LEU A 66 -7.83 4.29 -5.52
N LEU A 67 -7.76 5.22 -6.49
CA LEU A 67 -6.69 6.23 -6.51
C LEU A 67 -6.74 7.14 -5.29
N VAL A 68 -7.94 7.61 -4.88
CA VAL A 68 -8.11 8.40 -3.66
C VAL A 68 -7.66 7.63 -2.43
N LEU A 69 -8.00 6.34 -2.33
CA LEU A 69 -7.56 5.46 -1.25
C LEU A 69 -6.05 5.30 -1.22
N CYS A 70 -5.41 5.04 -2.36
CA CYS A 70 -3.95 4.93 -2.47
C CYS A 70 -3.22 6.26 -2.18
N LEU A 71 -3.86 7.41 -2.46
CA LEU A 71 -3.35 8.74 -2.10
C LEU A 71 -3.61 9.11 -0.63
N THR A 72 -4.57 8.46 0.02
CA THR A 72 -4.83 8.61 1.46
C THR A 72 -3.87 7.71 2.26
N LEU A 73 -3.62 6.50 1.76
CA LEU A 73 -2.74 5.49 2.34
C LEU A 73 -1.38 5.48 1.65
N ARG A 74 -0.70 6.64 1.61
CA ARG A 74 0.61 6.75 0.94
C ARG A 74 1.72 6.05 1.73
N PRO A 75 2.75 5.52 1.05
CA PRO A 75 3.92 4.93 1.69
C PRO A 75 4.53 5.85 2.73
N ASP A 76 4.66 7.15 2.47
CA ASP A 76 5.23 8.12 3.42
C ASP A 76 4.57 8.13 4.82
N LEU A 77 3.28 7.77 4.90
CA LEU A 77 2.55 7.72 6.16
C LEU A 77 2.84 6.43 6.94
N LEU A 78 3.18 5.36 6.21
CA LEU A 78 3.39 4.00 6.67
C LEU A 78 4.87 3.65 6.86
N ASP A 79 5.76 4.35 6.15
CA ASP A 79 7.21 4.13 6.20
C ASP A 79 7.74 4.34 7.62
N ASP A 80 8.71 3.51 7.97
CA ASP A 80 9.33 3.41 9.29
C ASP A 80 8.38 3.11 10.46
N LYS A 81 7.11 2.80 10.17
CA LYS A 81 6.06 2.50 11.16
C LYS A 81 5.47 1.12 10.94
N VAL A 82 5.05 0.87 9.70
CA VAL A 82 4.39 -0.35 9.24
C VAL A 82 5.20 -0.96 8.10
N PHE A 83 5.68 -0.13 7.17
CA PHE A 83 6.47 -0.53 6.02
C PHE A 83 7.93 -0.13 6.25
N PHE A 84 8.86 -1.04 5.97
CA PHE A 84 10.29 -0.84 6.19
C PHE A 84 11.07 -1.24 4.95
N HIS A 85 11.86 -0.33 4.41
CA HIS A 85 12.77 -0.65 3.33
C HIS A 85 13.92 -1.51 3.87
N SER A 86 14.03 -2.77 3.43
CA SER A 86 15.12 -3.67 3.84
C SER A 86 15.29 -4.84 2.88
N ASP A 87 16.32 -4.75 2.03
CA ASP A 87 16.70 -5.84 1.13
C ASP A 87 17.16 -7.08 1.90
N ALA A 88 17.87 -6.88 3.02
CA ALA A 88 18.39 -7.95 3.86
C ALA A 88 17.27 -8.80 4.49
N LEU A 89 16.20 -8.17 4.97
CA LEU A 89 15.06 -8.90 5.53
C LEU A 89 14.19 -9.54 4.44
N CYS A 90 14.11 -8.91 3.27
CA CYS A 90 13.39 -9.47 2.13
C CYS A 90 14.06 -10.73 1.55
N GLY A 91 15.39 -10.82 1.57
CA GLY A 91 16.12 -11.94 0.98
C GLY A 91 15.79 -12.09 -0.51
N ASP A 92 15.34 -13.26 -0.95
CA ASP A 92 14.96 -13.51 -2.34
C ASP A 92 13.57 -12.99 -2.72
N SER A 93 12.75 -12.61 -1.74
CA SER A 93 11.43 -12.04 -1.97
C SER A 93 11.50 -10.55 -2.31
N SER A 94 10.48 -10.03 -2.99
CA SER A 94 10.33 -8.59 -3.23
C SER A 94 9.82 -7.84 -1.99
N ASN A 95 9.08 -8.53 -1.13
CA ASN A 95 8.58 -8.05 0.15
C ASN A 95 8.29 -9.23 1.09
N LYS A 96 8.25 -8.98 2.39
CA LYS A 96 7.88 -9.95 3.43
C LYS A 96 7.06 -9.35 4.56
N PHE A 97 6.22 -10.14 5.20
CA PHE A 97 5.43 -9.79 6.38
C PHE A 97 5.92 -10.50 7.63
N PHE A 98 5.98 -9.78 8.74
CA PHE A 98 6.38 -10.31 10.05
C PHE A 98 5.36 -9.93 11.14
N GLU A 99 5.07 -10.85 12.07
CA GLU A 99 4.19 -10.57 13.23
C GLU A 99 4.84 -9.61 14.25
N ILE A 100 4.07 -8.66 14.78
CA ILE A 100 4.54 -7.65 15.74
C ILE A 100 4.80 -8.21 17.15
N SER A 101 4.16 -9.32 17.51
CA SER A 101 4.24 -9.94 18.84
C SER A 101 5.69 -10.23 19.30
N GLN A 102 6.63 -10.41 18.38
CA GLN A 102 8.06 -10.63 18.67
C GLN A 102 8.97 -9.43 18.36
N VAL A 103 8.44 -8.38 17.73
CA VAL A 103 9.13 -7.12 17.39
C VAL A 103 9.30 -6.21 18.62
N ARG A 104 8.57 -6.50 19.71
CA ARG A 104 8.40 -5.67 20.92
C ARG A 104 9.68 -5.19 21.62
N ASN A 105 10.83 -5.84 21.39
CA ASN A 105 12.08 -5.50 22.07
C ASN A 105 13.18 -4.91 21.15
N GLN A 106 12.98 -4.86 19.83
CA GLN A 106 14.06 -4.53 18.87
C GLN A 106 13.72 -3.43 17.86
N LEU A 107 12.45 -3.04 17.79
CA LEU A 107 11.94 -2.10 16.80
C LEU A 107 11.00 -1.15 17.54
N LEU A 108 11.14 0.15 17.31
CA LEU A 108 10.16 1.17 17.68
C LEU A 108 8.90 1.04 16.80
N ALA A 109 8.42 -0.19 16.55
CA ALA A 109 7.21 -0.42 15.79
C ALA A 109 6.04 0.15 16.59
N VAL A 110 5.43 1.19 16.02
CA VAL A 110 4.26 1.84 16.62
C VAL A 110 3.11 0.83 16.68
N GLN A 111 2.50 0.70 17.86
CA GLN A 111 1.37 -0.21 18.08
C GLN A 111 0.12 0.23 17.29
N SER A 112 0.01 1.53 17.03
CA SER A 112 -1.06 2.10 16.22
C SER A 112 -0.59 3.31 15.43
N ILE A 113 -1.28 3.59 14.33
CA ILE A 113 -1.07 4.78 13.50
C ILE A 113 -2.41 5.48 13.27
N VAL A 114 -2.39 6.80 13.09
CA VAL A 114 -3.58 7.55 12.73
C VAL A 114 -3.64 7.71 11.22
N ILE A 115 -4.70 7.19 10.60
CA ILE A 115 -4.99 7.31 9.18
C ILE A 115 -6.36 7.95 9.03
N ALA A 116 -6.45 9.06 8.30
CA ALA A 116 -7.70 9.78 8.05
C ALA A 116 -8.53 10.03 9.34
N GLY A 117 -7.86 10.38 10.45
CA GLY A 117 -8.49 10.64 11.74
C GLY A 117 -8.89 9.39 12.54
N ARG A 118 -8.64 8.18 12.02
CA ARG A 118 -8.90 6.91 12.71
C ARG A 118 -7.60 6.28 13.22
N THR A 119 -7.62 5.81 14.46
CA THR A 119 -6.51 5.03 15.01
C THR A 119 -6.60 3.58 14.53
N CYS A 120 -5.61 3.13 13.77
CA CYS A 120 -5.50 1.78 13.25
C CYS A 120 -4.42 1.00 14.00
N GLN A 121 -4.77 -0.17 14.53
CA GLN A 121 -3.79 -1.06 15.17
C GLN A 121 -2.91 -1.71 14.12
N VAL A 122 -1.60 -1.74 14.37
CA VAL A 122 -0.65 -2.44 13.51
C VAL A 122 -0.55 -3.88 14.01
N THR A 123 -0.80 -4.85 13.13
CA THR A 123 -0.74 -6.29 13.47
C THR A 123 0.48 -6.98 12.89
N LYS A 124 0.99 -6.45 11.77
CA LYS A 124 2.19 -6.95 11.09
C LYS A 124 3.01 -5.78 10.60
N ILE A 125 4.31 -5.99 10.49
CA ILE A 125 5.18 -5.11 9.69
C ILE A 125 5.42 -5.75 8.33
N MET A 126 5.63 -4.91 7.33
CA MET A 126 6.04 -5.34 6.01
C MET A 126 7.43 -4.78 5.72
N THR A 127 8.34 -5.64 5.28
CA THR A 127 9.59 -5.22 4.65
C THR A 127 9.44 -5.27 3.14
N TYR A 128 10.10 -4.36 2.44
CA TYR A 128 10.06 -4.30 0.99
C TYR A 128 11.43 -3.93 0.40
N LYS A 129 11.67 -4.39 -0.83
CA LYS A 129 12.70 -3.86 -1.72
C LYS A 129 12.13 -2.67 -2.50
N MET A 130 12.95 -1.68 -2.83
CA MET A 130 12.48 -0.51 -3.60
C MET A 130 11.82 -0.89 -4.94
N SER A 131 12.27 -1.97 -5.58
CA SER A 131 11.66 -2.50 -6.80
C SER A 131 10.20 -2.92 -6.59
N TRP A 132 9.82 -3.44 -5.41
CA TRP A 132 8.43 -3.74 -5.07
C TRP A 132 7.59 -2.46 -5.02
N MET A 133 8.11 -1.42 -4.37
CA MET A 133 7.41 -0.13 -4.22
C MET A 133 7.20 0.55 -5.56
N GLN A 134 8.24 0.57 -6.41
CA GLN A 134 8.17 1.09 -7.76
C GLN A 134 7.15 0.34 -8.61
N ASN A 135 7.18 -1.00 -8.55
CA ASN A 135 6.32 -1.83 -9.38
C ASN A 135 4.86 -1.81 -8.94
N ASN A 136 4.58 -1.79 -7.63
CA ASN A 136 3.23 -1.98 -7.11
C ASN A 136 2.52 -0.70 -6.67
N TYR A 137 3.26 0.41 -6.48
CA TYR A 137 2.68 1.67 -6.05
C TYR A 137 3.07 2.84 -6.96
N LEU A 138 4.35 3.22 -7.00
CA LEU A 138 4.79 4.48 -7.61
C LEU A 138 4.45 4.55 -9.11
N ASN A 139 4.89 3.55 -9.88
CA ASN A 139 4.70 3.56 -11.33
C ASN A 139 3.22 3.37 -11.72
N PRO A 140 2.46 2.42 -11.14
CA PRO A 140 1.03 2.28 -11.40
C PRO A 140 0.23 3.53 -11.04
N LEU A 141 0.50 4.14 -9.87
CA LEU A 141 -0.19 5.35 -9.43
C LEU A 141 0.07 6.48 -10.42
N GLN A 142 1.32 6.70 -10.81
CA GLN A 142 1.67 7.75 -11.76
C GLN A 142 0.92 7.58 -13.09
N ARG A 143 0.91 6.38 -13.67
CA ARG A 143 0.23 6.11 -14.94
C ARG A 143 -1.29 6.28 -14.84
N LEU A 144 -1.91 5.74 -13.79
CA LEU A 144 -3.36 5.85 -13.61
C LEU A 144 -3.79 7.27 -13.28
N THR A 145 -3.03 8.02 -12.46
CA THR A 145 -3.33 9.43 -12.21
C THR A 145 -3.25 10.26 -13.48
N GLN A 146 -2.36 9.93 -14.43
CA GLN A 146 -2.33 10.58 -15.74
C GLN A 146 -3.55 10.22 -16.59
N GLN A 147 -3.97 8.95 -16.59
CA GLN A 147 -5.12 8.46 -17.36
C GLN A 147 -6.46 9.02 -16.85
N TYR A 148 -6.61 9.14 -15.52
CA TYR A 148 -7.84 9.56 -14.86
C TYR A 148 -7.82 11.03 -14.42
N ARG A 149 -6.92 11.86 -14.98
CA ARG A 149 -6.95 13.31 -14.73
C ARG A 149 -8.35 13.85 -15.05
N PRO A 150 -8.95 14.67 -14.18
CA PRO A 150 -10.19 15.34 -14.53
C PRO A 150 -9.93 16.17 -15.79
N ARG A 151 -10.73 15.93 -16.84
CA ARG A 151 -10.76 16.83 -18.00
C ARG A 151 -11.19 18.19 -17.46
N THR A 152 -10.25 19.12 -17.34
CA THR A 152 -10.58 20.53 -17.15
C THR A 152 -11.31 20.95 -18.42
N THR A 153 -12.63 20.97 -18.38
CA THR A 153 -13.43 21.69 -19.38
C THR A 153 -13.00 23.15 -19.26
N ARG A 154 -12.20 23.62 -20.23
CA ARG A 154 -12.06 25.04 -20.49
C ARG A 154 -13.46 25.55 -20.78
N THR A 155 -14.07 26.22 -19.81
CA THR A 155 -15.25 27.04 -20.05
C THR A 155 -14.78 28.16 -20.97
N SER A 156 -15.04 28.01 -22.27
CA SER A 156 -14.96 29.12 -23.21
C SER A 156 -16.05 30.11 -22.80
N THR A 157 -15.68 31.11 -22.02
CA THR A 157 -16.54 32.27 -21.76
C THR A 157 -16.67 33.01 -23.09
N CYS A 158 -17.73 32.72 -23.84
CA CYS A 158 -18.12 33.54 -24.97
C CYS A 158 -18.73 34.82 -24.38
N ILE A 159 -17.95 35.90 -24.35
CA ILE A 159 -18.47 37.24 -24.11
C ILE A 159 -19.24 37.62 -25.37
N ILE A 160 -20.56 37.62 -25.30
CA ILE A 160 -21.41 38.22 -26.33
C ILE A 160 -21.49 39.71 -26.01
N SER A 161 -21.10 40.50 -27.01
CA SER A 161 -21.08 41.97 -27.02
C SER A 161 -22.47 42.59 -26.97
#